data_AF-A0A915ASE0-F1
#
_entry.id   AF-A0A915ASE0-F1
#
_cell.length_a   1.000
_cell.length_b   1.000
_cell.length_c   1.000
_cell.angle_alpha   90.00
_cell.angle_beta   90.00
_cell.angle_gamma   90.00
#
_symmetry.space_group_name_H-M   'P 1'
#
loop_
_entity.id
_entity.type
_entity.pdbx_description
1 polymer ?
#
loop_
_entity_poly.entity_id
_entity_poly.type
_entity_poly.pdbx_seq_one_letter_code
_entity_poly.pdbx_strand_id
1 'polypeptide(L)'
;FRLVIARVTMSRILVAIAIVVGVCVAHPQFRKLDCVTEDKSIRGGPQKARCHLVIKDVEDEEPGRNAPEGDGCFSEVHGGEERIYCDMICPKAHAVFHSKSLSHRACFKYHTYGLEQRGEDWLLWRSGKCLNSTALFDIGCKFDAPFKTQFANDKEIFARLKARKA
;
A
#
# COMPACT_ATOMS: atom_id res chain seq x y z
N PHE A 1 -12.24 -42.22 -35.41
CA PHE A 1 -10.92 -41.56 -35.31
C PHE A 1 -10.98 -40.02 -35.29
N ARG A 2 -11.63 -39.32 -36.24
CA ARG A 2 -11.72 -37.83 -36.22
C ARG A 2 -12.38 -37.22 -34.96
N LEU A 3 -13.40 -37.87 -34.40
CA LEU A 3 -14.11 -37.38 -33.20
C LEU A 3 -13.28 -37.46 -31.90
N VAL A 4 -12.36 -38.41 -31.81
CA VAL A 4 -11.48 -38.62 -30.63
C VAL A 4 -10.37 -37.58 -30.62
N ILE A 5 -9.79 -37.29 -31.78
CA ILE A 5 -8.73 -36.28 -31.94
C ILE A 5 -9.27 -34.89 -31.54
N ALA A 6 -10.45 -34.50 -32.01
CA ALA A 6 -11.07 -33.21 -31.68
C ALA A 6 -11.34 -33.02 -30.16
N ARG A 7 -11.75 -34.10 -29.46
CA ARG A 7 -11.94 -34.06 -27.99
C ARG A 7 -10.62 -33.85 -27.23
N VAL A 8 -9.52 -34.45 -27.70
CA VAL A 8 -8.19 -34.33 -27.07
C VAL A 8 -7.61 -32.92 -27.27
N THR A 9 -7.78 -32.32 -28.46
CA THR A 9 -7.34 -30.93 -28.71
C THR A 9 -8.15 -29.93 -27.91
N MET A 10 -9.48 -30.10 -27.83
CA MET A 10 -10.35 -29.20 -27.06
C MET A 10 -10.06 -29.26 -25.55
N SER A 11 -9.77 -30.44 -25.01
CA SER A 11 -9.38 -30.62 -23.60
C SER A 11 -8.03 -29.97 -23.28
N ARG A 12 -7.03 -30.08 -24.16
CA ARG A 12 -5.73 -29.42 -23.98
C ARG A 12 -5.81 -27.90 -24.04
N ILE A 13 -6.67 -27.36 -24.93
CA ILE A 13 -6.94 -25.93 -25.01
C ILE A 13 -7.63 -25.44 -23.72
N LEU A 14 -8.62 -26.18 -23.22
CA LEU A 14 -9.29 -25.84 -21.96
C LEU A 14 -8.35 -25.87 -20.75
N VAL A 15 -7.44 -26.84 -20.67
CA VAL A 15 -6.40 -26.90 -19.62
C VAL A 15 -5.43 -25.74 -19.75
N ALA A 16 -4.98 -25.40 -20.97
CA ALA A 16 -4.12 -24.25 -21.19
C ALA A 16 -4.82 -22.93 -20.80
N ILE A 17 -6.10 -22.75 -21.14
CA ILE A 17 -6.90 -21.59 -20.74
C ILE A 17 -7.06 -21.55 -19.22
N ALA A 18 -7.35 -22.66 -18.55
CA ALA A 18 -7.47 -22.70 -17.09
C ALA A 18 -6.15 -22.35 -16.37
N ILE A 19 -5.01 -22.80 -16.90
CA ILE A 19 -3.68 -22.45 -16.39
C ILE A 19 -3.41 -20.95 -16.58
N VAL A 20 -3.71 -20.40 -17.77
CA VAL A 20 -3.54 -18.96 -18.04
C VAL A 20 -4.44 -18.11 -17.15
N VAL A 21 -5.70 -18.50 -16.95
CA VAL A 21 -6.64 -17.80 -16.07
C VAL A 21 -6.18 -17.84 -14.61
N GLY A 22 -5.61 -18.97 -14.15
CA GLY A 22 -5.07 -19.10 -12.80
C GLY A 22 -3.82 -18.25 -12.53
N VAL A 23 -2.98 -18.02 -13.54
CA VAL A 23 -1.77 -17.18 -13.44
C VAL A 23 -2.11 -15.67 -13.45
N CYS A 24 -3.28 -15.28 -13.96
CA CYS A 24 -3.65 -13.87 -14.11
C CYS A 24 -4.47 -13.29 -12.95
N VAL A 25 -4.69 -14.03 -11.86
CA VAL A 25 -5.45 -13.51 -10.71
C VAL A 25 -4.54 -12.64 -9.85
N ALA A 26 -4.39 -11.37 -10.22
CA ALA A 26 -3.84 -10.37 -9.31
C ALA A 26 -4.83 -10.15 -8.16
N HIS A 27 -4.33 -10.11 -6.92
CA HIS A 27 -5.14 -9.88 -5.73
C HIS A 27 -4.94 -8.43 -5.26
N PRO A 28 -5.76 -7.46 -5.73
CA PRO A 28 -5.63 -6.08 -5.30
C PRO A 28 -6.11 -5.92 -3.85
N GLN A 29 -5.41 -5.07 -3.12
CA GLN A 29 -5.66 -4.69 -1.73
C GLN A 29 -5.29 -3.22 -1.56
N PHE A 30 -5.96 -2.52 -0.66
CA PHE A 30 -5.91 -1.06 -0.60
C PHE A 30 -5.55 -0.56 0.78
N ARG A 31 -4.84 0.56 0.85
CA ARG A 31 -4.37 1.17 2.09
C ARG A 31 -4.63 2.66 2.01
N LYS A 32 -5.00 3.26 3.14
CA LYS A 32 -5.06 4.72 3.27
C LYS A 32 -4.11 5.12 4.39
N LEU A 33 -3.11 5.93 4.10
CA LEU A 33 -2.33 6.60 5.13
C LEU A 33 -3.02 7.94 5.43
N ASP A 34 -3.65 8.01 6.59
CA ASP A 34 -4.44 9.16 7.02
C ASP A 34 -3.61 10.01 7.97
N CYS A 35 -3.18 11.17 7.50
CA CYS A 35 -2.29 12.07 8.22
C CYS A 35 -3.00 13.39 8.51
N VAL A 36 -3.10 13.76 9.79
CA VAL A 36 -3.85 14.93 10.22
C VAL A 36 -2.98 15.81 11.13
N THR A 37 -2.96 17.11 10.86
CA THR A 37 -2.42 18.12 11.78
C THR A 37 -3.51 18.63 12.70
N GLU A 38 -3.15 19.10 13.89
CA GLU A 38 -4.12 19.65 14.86
C GLU A 38 -4.96 20.79 14.26
N ASP A 39 -4.34 21.64 13.46
CA ASP A 39 -4.95 22.78 12.78
C ASP A 39 -5.61 22.45 11.42
N LYS A 40 -5.57 21.18 10.99
CA LYS A 40 -6.02 20.73 9.66
C LYS A 40 -5.38 21.49 8.48
N SER A 41 -4.20 22.06 8.66
CA SER A 41 -3.48 22.78 7.60
C SER A 41 -3.12 21.88 6.43
N ILE A 42 -3.39 22.36 5.20
CA ILE A 42 -3.02 21.70 3.94
C ILE A 42 -1.81 22.38 3.25
N ARG A 43 -1.18 23.36 3.90
CA ARG A 43 -0.12 24.21 3.31
C ARG A 43 1.22 24.11 4.04
N GLY A 44 1.34 23.23 5.04
CA GLY A 44 2.47 23.16 5.95
C GLY A 44 2.27 24.05 7.16
N GLY A 45 1.64 23.51 8.20
CA GLY A 45 1.43 24.16 9.49
C GLY A 45 2.68 24.12 10.39
N PRO A 46 2.55 24.62 11.63
CA PRO A 46 3.64 24.63 12.61
C PRO A 46 3.94 23.25 13.19
N GLN A 47 3.02 22.31 13.08
CA GLN A 47 3.12 20.97 13.67
C GLN A 47 3.19 19.88 12.60
N LYS A 48 3.85 18.77 12.95
CA LYS A 48 3.86 17.55 12.13
C LYS A 48 2.48 16.88 12.15
N ALA A 49 2.07 16.35 11.01
CA ALA A 49 0.87 15.57 10.87
C ALA A 49 1.06 14.20 11.53
N ARG A 50 0.10 13.80 12.36
CA ARG A 50 0.05 12.49 13.00
C ARG A 50 -0.68 11.54 12.07
N CYS A 51 -0.06 10.41 11.77
CA CYS A 51 -0.55 9.48 10.77
C CYS A 51 -0.96 8.15 11.37
N HIS A 52 -1.96 7.52 10.77
CA HIS A 52 -2.26 6.11 11.00
C HIS A 52 -2.56 5.42 9.68
N LEU A 53 -2.23 4.13 9.59
CA LEU A 53 -2.53 3.31 8.43
C LEU A 53 -3.92 2.70 8.56
N VAL A 54 -4.71 2.77 7.50
CA VAL A 54 -6.00 2.10 7.37
C VAL A 54 -5.87 1.02 6.32
N ILE A 55 -6.18 -0.22 6.70
CA ILE A 55 -6.09 -1.40 5.87
C ILE A 55 -7.47 -1.71 5.30
N LYS A 56 -7.57 -1.83 3.98
CA LYS A 56 -8.82 -2.03 3.23
C LYS A 56 -8.67 -3.21 2.27
N ASP A 57 -9.62 -4.14 2.30
CA ASP A 57 -9.67 -5.26 1.37
C ASP A 57 -10.14 -4.81 -0.03
N VAL A 58 -10.95 -3.76 -0.11
CA VAL A 58 -11.41 -3.12 -1.37
C VAL A 58 -11.27 -1.60 -1.33
N GLU A 59 -11.22 -0.95 -2.50
CA GLU A 59 -10.84 0.48 -2.62
C GLU A 59 -11.73 1.44 -1.84
N ASP A 60 -13.05 1.21 -1.82
CA ASP A 60 -14.02 2.11 -1.20
C ASP A 60 -14.54 1.61 0.15
N GLU A 61 -13.84 0.65 0.78
CA GLU A 61 -14.21 0.16 2.12
C GLU A 61 -14.07 1.25 3.20
N GLU A 62 -15.12 1.48 3.98
CA GLU A 62 -15.10 2.35 5.17
C GLU A 62 -15.87 1.67 6.32
N PRO A 63 -15.36 1.70 7.57
CA PRO A 63 -14.19 2.45 8.05
C PRO A 63 -12.82 1.79 7.80
N GLY A 64 -12.76 0.58 7.22
CA GLY A 64 -11.53 -0.21 7.12
C GLY A 64 -10.98 -0.62 8.48
N ARG A 65 -9.75 -1.17 8.50
CA ARG A 65 -9.07 -1.65 9.71
C ARG A 65 -7.94 -0.70 10.09
N ASN A 66 -8.11 0.04 11.19
CA ASN A 66 -7.17 1.09 11.60
C ASN A 66 -6.02 0.52 12.44
N ALA A 67 -4.78 0.85 12.06
CA ALA A 67 -3.62 0.72 12.92
C ALA A 67 -3.57 1.88 13.94
N PRO A 68 -2.92 1.70 15.10
CA PRO A 68 -2.69 2.80 16.03
C PRO A 68 -1.87 3.94 15.42
N GLU A 69 -2.07 5.16 15.92
CA GLU A 69 -1.35 6.35 15.45
C GLU A 69 0.17 6.21 15.62
N GLY A 70 0.91 6.50 14.55
CA GLY A 70 2.36 6.42 14.46
C GLY A 70 2.91 5.02 14.25
N ASP A 71 2.11 3.96 14.40
CA ASP A 71 2.59 2.60 14.18
C ASP A 71 2.95 2.40 12.69
N GLY A 72 4.09 1.76 12.44
CA GLY A 72 4.62 1.55 11.09
C GLY A 72 5.47 2.67 10.53
N CYS A 73 5.53 3.82 11.22
CA CYS A 73 6.26 4.99 10.76
C CYS A 73 7.55 5.23 11.57
N PHE A 74 8.61 5.64 10.88
CA PHE A 74 9.91 5.98 11.47
C PHE A 74 10.58 7.13 10.71
N SER A 75 11.48 7.86 11.37
CA SER A 75 12.23 8.96 10.78
C SER A 75 13.63 8.54 10.33
N GLU A 76 14.08 9.10 9.21
CA GLU A 76 15.45 8.99 8.72
C GLU A 76 15.91 10.34 8.14
N VAL A 77 17.22 10.58 8.14
CA VAL A 77 17.80 11.71 7.44
C VAL A 77 18.28 11.25 6.06
N HIS A 78 17.76 11.86 5.02
CA HIS A 78 18.13 11.56 3.64
C HIS A 78 18.61 12.84 2.95
N GLY A 79 19.89 12.91 2.60
CA GLY A 79 20.46 14.08 1.93
C GLY A 79 20.39 15.38 2.76
N GLY A 80 20.42 15.27 4.10
CA GLY A 80 20.30 16.40 5.01
C GLY A 80 18.87 16.82 5.34
N GLU A 81 17.86 16.21 4.73
CA GLU A 81 16.45 16.44 5.04
C GLU A 81 15.86 15.29 5.86
N GLU A 82 14.97 15.62 6.79
CA GLU A 82 14.18 14.62 7.50
C GLU A 82 13.11 14.03 6.57
N ARG A 83 13.05 12.70 6.53
CA ARG A 83 11.98 11.93 5.93
C ARG A 83 11.31 11.06 6.98
N ILE A 84 9.97 11.01 6.94
CA ILE A 84 9.21 10.01 7.67
C ILE A 84 8.79 8.94 6.67
N TYR A 85 9.17 7.70 6.94
CA TYR A 85 8.82 6.51 6.18
C TYR A 85 7.72 5.75 6.93
N CYS A 86 6.66 5.33 6.25
CA CYS A 86 5.60 4.49 6.81
C CYS A 86 5.48 3.20 5.99
N ASP A 87 5.47 2.04 6.66
CA ASP A 87 5.25 0.74 6.03
C ASP A 87 3.81 0.63 5.53
N MET A 88 3.64 0.39 4.23
CA MET A 88 2.31 0.25 3.62
C MET A 88 1.72 -1.15 3.80
N ILE A 89 2.47 -2.09 4.39
CA ILE A 89 2.09 -3.49 4.57
C ILE A 89 1.72 -4.11 3.23
N CYS A 90 2.66 -3.99 2.30
CA CYS A 90 2.57 -4.61 0.97
C CYS A 90 3.79 -5.51 0.70
N PRO A 91 4.05 -6.51 1.56
CA PRO A 91 5.19 -7.39 1.38
C PRO A 91 5.02 -8.23 0.11
N LYS A 92 6.09 -8.37 -0.68
CA LYS A 92 6.10 -9.17 -1.92
C LYS A 92 5.03 -8.75 -2.96
N ALA A 93 4.51 -7.53 -2.85
CA ALA A 93 3.64 -6.98 -3.90
C ALA A 93 4.45 -6.77 -5.18
N HIS A 94 3.99 -7.33 -6.30
CA HIS A 94 4.65 -7.12 -7.60
C HIS A 94 4.41 -5.70 -8.14
N ALA A 95 3.38 -5.01 -7.64
CA ALA A 95 3.14 -3.61 -7.96
C ALA A 95 2.46 -2.88 -6.80
N VAL A 96 2.96 -1.66 -6.49
CA VAL A 96 2.35 -0.72 -5.54
C VAL A 96 2.17 0.62 -6.23
N PHE A 97 0.99 1.21 -6.10
CA PHE A 97 0.59 2.40 -6.85
C PHE A 97 -0.30 3.31 -6.01
N HIS A 98 -0.44 4.56 -6.44
CA HIS A 98 -1.40 5.49 -5.85
C HIS A 98 -2.75 5.20 -6.48
N SER A 99 -3.72 4.72 -5.71
CA SER A 99 -5.04 4.34 -6.24
C SER A 99 -5.90 5.57 -6.52
N LYS A 100 -5.72 6.65 -5.74
CA LYS A 100 -6.36 7.95 -5.98
C LYS A 100 -5.31 9.04 -6.13
N SER A 101 -5.57 9.97 -7.05
CA SER A 101 -4.69 11.12 -7.30
C SER A 101 -4.76 12.10 -6.14
N LEU A 102 -3.61 12.39 -5.53
CA LEU A 102 -3.48 13.43 -4.52
C LEU A 102 -3.20 14.79 -5.19
N SER A 103 -4.21 15.66 -5.21
CA SER A 103 -4.05 17.08 -5.56
C SER A 103 -3.89 17.90 -4.29
N HIS A 104 -2.65 18.02 -3.80
CA HIS A 104 -2.35 18.64 -2.51
C HIS A 104 -1.35 19.80 -2.65
N ARG A 105 -1.53 20.86 -1.85
CA ARG A 105 -0.75 22.11 -1.99
C ARG A 105 0.68 22.02 -1.45
N ALA A 106 0.94 21.08 -0.56
CA ALA A 106 2.25 20.89 0.06
C ALA A 106 2.87 19.50 -0.21
N CYS A 107 2.12 18.59 -0.82
CA CYS A 107 2.56 17.22 -1.07
C CYS A 107 2.59 16.99 -2.59
N PHE A 108 3.80 17.03 -3.14
CA PHE A 108 4.13 16.79 -4.53
C PHE A 108 4.87 15.45 -4.67
N LYS A 109 4.34 14.58 -5.55
CA LYS A 109 4.87 13.24 -5.78
C LYS A 109 6.31 13.33 -6.27
N TYR A 110 7.17 12.44 -5.76
CA TYR A 110 8.61 12.36 -5.98
C TYR A 110 9.45 13.53 -5.45
N HIS A 111 8.84 14.65 -5.04
CA HIS A 111 9.54 15.78 -4.44
C HIS A 111 9.45 15.80 -2.92
N THR A 112 8.24 15.57 -2.39
CA THR A 112 7.96 15.67 -0.93
C THR A 112 7.26 14.43 -0.39
N TYR A 113 6.88 13.49 -1.27
CA TYR A 113 6.47 12.16 -0.88
C TYR A 113 6.66 11.18 -2.04
N GLY A 114 6.75 9.89 -1.74
CA GLY A 114 6.85 8.85 -2.75
C GLY A 114 6.76 7.46 -2.17
N LEU A 115 6.71 6.47 -3.07
CA LEU A 115 6.82 5.06 -2.72
C LEU A 115 8.27 4.62 -2.94
N GLU A 116 8.82 3.88 -1.99
CA GLU A 116 10.17 3.33 -2.04
C GLU A 116 10.12 1.87 -1.63
N GLN A 117 10.64 0.99 -2.48
CA GLN A 117 10.78 -0.42 -2.16
C GLN A 117 12.06 -0.64 -1.36
N ARG A 118 11.96 -1.31 -0.21
CA ARG A 118 13.10 -1.74 0.60
C ARG A 118 12.98 -3.23 0.91
N GLY A 119 13.81 -4.03 0.25
CA GLY A 119 13.69 -5.48 0.30
C GLY A 119 12.34 -5.94 -0.29
N GLU A 120 11.59 -6.71 0.49
CA GLU A 120 10.25 -7.16 0.08
C GLU A 120 9.15 -6.15 0.41
N ASP A 121 9.47 -5.06 1.10
CA ASP A 121 8.49 -4.12 1.64
C ASP A 121 8.42 -2.85 0.83
N TRP A 122 7.26 -2.19 0.92
CA TRP A 122 6.99 -0.90 0.30
C TRP A 122 6.68 0.14 1.35
N LEU A 123 7.46 1.23 1.32
CA LEU A 123 7.33 2.33 2.25
C LEU A 123 6.80 3.56 1.51
N LEU A 124 5.91 4.29 2.14
CA LEU A 124 5.58 5.65 1.73
C LEU A 124 6.41 6.62 2.55
N TRP A 125 7.26 7.41 1.89
CA TRP A 125 8.04 8.45 2.54
C TRP A 125 7.41 9.81 2.33
N ARG A 126 7.60 10.72 3.29
CA ARG A 126 7.19 12.13 3.24
C ARG A 126 8.32 13.02 3.77
N SER A 127 8.42 14.25 3.26
CA SER A 127 9.43 15.23 3.67
C SER A 127 8.90 16.67 3.64
N GLY A 128 9.66 17.60 4.21
CA GLY A 128 9.41 19.03 4.13
C GLY A 128 8.00 19.45 4.57
N LYS A 129 7.38 20.37 3.84
CA LYS A 129 6.03 20.89 4.18
C LYS A 129 4.93 19.81 4.16
N CYS A 130 5.16 18.70 3.45
CA CYS A 130 4.20 17.60 3.42
C CYS A 130 4.10 16.88 4.78
N LEU A 131 5.19 16.85 5.56
CA LEU A 131 5.17 16.34 6.94
C LEU A 131 4.27 17.16 7.84
N ASN A 132 4.12 18.45 7.58
CA ASN A 132 3.34 19.38 8.39
C ASN A 132 1.97 19.67 7.77
N SER A 133 1.45 18.77 6.93
CA SER A 133 0.15 18.98 6.30
C SER A 133 -0.77 17.79 6.49
N THR A 134 -2.06 18.11 6.65
CA THR A 134 -3.14 17.13 6.59
C THR A 134 -3.27 16.61 5.16
N ALA A 135 -3.03 15.32 4.97
CA ALA A 135 -3.02 14.69 3.67
C ALA A 135 -3.48 13.22 3.79
N LEU A 136 -4.17 12.75 2.75
CA LEU A 136 -4.61 11.36 2.62
C LEU A 136 -3.87 10.74 1.44
N PHE A 137 -3.27 9.58 1.67
CA PHE A 137 -2.58 8.82 0.62
C PHE A 137 -3.28 7.48 0.42
N ASP A 138 -4.01 7.33 -0.68
CA ASP A 138 -4.63 6.07 -1.07
C ASP A 138 -3.68 5.26 -1.96
N ILE A 139 -3.31 4.07 -1.47
CA ILE A 139 -2.31 3.20 -2.05
C ILE A 139 -2.93 1.84 -2.35
N GLY A 140 -2.76 1.37 -3.59
CA GLY A 140 -3.11 0.02 -4.01
C GLY A 140 -1.88 -0.89 -4.06
N CYS A 141 -2.06 -2.13 -3.64
CA CYS A 141 -1.04 -3.17 -3.67
C CYS A 141 -1.57 -4.39 -4.42
N LYS A 142 -0.82 -4.84 -5.42
CA LYS A 142 -1.15 -6.04 -6.19
C LYS A 142 -0.21 -7.17 -5.79
N PHE A 143 -0.81 -8.27 -5.35
CA PHE A 143 -0.09 -9.46 -4.95
C PHE A 143 -0.34 -10.61 -5.94
N ASP A 144 0.66 -11.48 -6.08
CA ASP A 144 0.53 -12.74 -6.84
C ASP A 144 -0.29 -13.78 -6.06
N ALA A 145 -0.21 -13.74 -4.72
CA ALA A 145 -0.98 -14.60 -3.83
C ALA A 145 -1.97 -13.77 -2.98
N PRO A 146 -3.11 -14.35 -2.55
CA PRO A 146 -4.07 -13.65 -1.70
C PRO A 146 -3.40 -13.09 -0.43
N PHE A 147 -3.72 -11.86 -0.03
CA PHE A 147 -3.10 -11.22 1.14
C PHE A 147 -3.25 -12.01 2.46
N LYS A 148 -4.34 -12.76 2.61
CA LYS A 148 -4.59 -13.66 3.76
C LYS A 148 -3.60 -14.83 3.87
N THR A 149 -2.84 -15.15 2.81
CA THR A 149 -1.78 -16.15 2.90
C THR A 149 -0.46 -15.56 3.41
N GLN A 150 -0.35 -14.23 3.44
CA GLN A 150 0.84 -13.51 3.90
C GLN A 150 0.75 -13.13 5.38
N PHE A 151 -0.47 -12.86 5.86
CA PHE A 151 -0.77 -12.60 7.26
C PHE A 151 -1.96 -13.44 7.69
N ALA A 152 -1.83 -14.16 8.80
CA ALA A 152 -2.91 -15.01 9.29
C ALA A 152 -4.09 -14.18 9.83
N ASN A 153 -3.80 -13.02 10.43
CA ASN A 153 -4.77 -12.11 11.01
C ASN A 153 -4.18 -10.70 11.26
N ASP A 154 -5.04 -9.77 11.63
CA ASP A 154 -4.68 -8.36 11.89
C ASP A 154 -3.68 -8.17 13.02
N LYS A 155 -3.65 -9.09 14.00
CA LYS A 155 -2.73 -8.99 15.14
C LYS A 155 -1.28 -9.07 14.68
N GLU A 156 -0.98 -9.92 13.70
CA GLU A 156 0.36 -10.01 13.10
C GLU A 156 0.74 -8.74 12.36
N ILE A 157 -0.22 -8.17 11.62
CA ILE A 157 -0.02 -6.91 10.88
C ILE A 157 0.27 -5.77 11.85
N PHE A 158 -0.55 -5.61 12.89
CA PHE A 158 -0.38 -4.53 13.86
C PHE A 158 0.86 -4.73 14.75
N ALA A 159 1.22 -5.97 15.09
CA ALA A 159 2.47 -6.26 15.79
C ALA A 159 3.68 -5.84 14.94
N ARG A 160 3.66 -6.11 13.63
CA ARG A 160 4.69 -5.68 12.70
C ARG A 160 4.78 -4.16 12.58
N LEU A 161 3.65 -3.47 12.42
CA LEU A 161 3.62 -2.01 12.36
C LEU A 161 4.19 -1.41 13.66
N LYS A 162 3.75 -1.92 14.81
CA LYS A 162 4.26 -1.49 16.11
C LYS A 162 5.77 -1.66 16.25
N ALA A 163 6.34 -2.75 15.73
CA ALA A 163 7.78 -3.00 15.77
C ALA A 163 8.61 -2.02 14.94
N ARG A 164 8.00 -1.33 13.97
CA ARG A 164 8.65 -0.30 13.14
C ARG A 164 8.48 1.13 13.67
N LYS A 165 7.71 1.31 14.73
CA LYS A 165 7.51 2.63 15.34
C LYS A 165 8.83 3.10 15.97
N ALA A 166 9.30 4.27 15.53
CA ALA A 166 10.44 4.97 16.13
C ALA A 166 9.97 6.09 17.08
#